data_AF-A0A176WFC7-F1
#
_entry.id   AF-A0A176WFC7-F1
#
_cell.length_a   1.000
_cell.length_b   1.000
_cell.length_c   1.000
_cell.angle_alpha   90.00
_cell.angle_beta   90.00
_cell.angle_gamma   90.00
#
_symmetry.space_group_name_H-M   'P 1'
#
loop_
_entity.id
_entity.type
_entity.pdbx_description
1 polymer ?
#
loop_
_entity_poly.entity_id
_entity_poly.type
_entity_poly.pdbx_seq_one_letter_code
_entity_poly.pdbx_strand_id
1 'polypeptide(L)'
;MRTLLMQFLDLSTRSDGTRRKQILSIGAGFDTLFFNLHEEGMKPDLFVEIDFQEVTSKKVAIISSHEQLMSTLGPHPIISKGTTAVFLPNKGEIMSEHYKLLPGDLRNLSGLDDVFKQAQLDPRTERLEIFDEFEEWHIMQEHYCVAYGINDPTGMYEAFGFVAK
;
A
#
# COMPACT_ATOMS: atom_id res chain seq x y z
N MET A 1 -7.27 12.74 0.70
CA MET A 1 -6.52 11.52 0.36
C MET A 1 -7.39 10.46 -0.29
N ARG A 2 -8.48 9.98 0.36
CA ARG A 2 -9.37 8.93 -0.18
C ARG A 2 -9.93 9.19 -1.59
N THR A 3 -10.33 10.41 -1.92
CA THR A 3 -10.85 10.74 -3.27
C THR A 3 -9.82 10.51 -4.38
N LEU A 4 -8.57 10.90 -4.15
CA LEU A 4 -7.48 10.73 -5.13
C LEU A 4 -7.15 9.26 -5.33
N LEU A 5 -7.12 8.50 -4.23
CA LEU A 5 -6.92 7.06 -4.25
C LEU A 5 -8.00 6.34 -5.07
N MET A 6 -9.27 6.66 -4.85
CA MET A 6 -10.37 6.07 -5.60
C MET A 6 -10.30 6.42 -7.08
N GLN A 7 -9.93 7.67 -7.42
CA GLN A 7 -9.73 8.09 -8.81
C GLN A 7 -8.57 7.34 -9.48
N PHE A 8 -7.45 7.17 -8.77
CA PHE A 8 -6.33 6.35 -9.21
C PHE A 8 -6.75 4.90 -9.49
N LEU A 9 -7.56 4.31 -8.61
CA LEU A 9 -8.06 2.94 -8.76
C LEU A 9 -9.14 2.82 -9.85
N ASP A 10 -9.91 3.86 -10.14
CA ASP A 10 -10.98 3.86 -11.16
C ASP A 10 -10.48 4.14 -12.60
N LEU A 11 -9.32 4.78 -12.72
CA LEU A 11 -8.67 5.18 -13.99
C LEU A 11 -8.44 4.07 -15.03
N SER A 12 -8.63 2.80 -14.66
CA SER A 12 -8.31 1.61 -15.48
C SER A 12 -9.37 1.19 -16.49
N THR A 13 -10.54 1.85 -16.56
CA THR A 13 -11.59 1.45 -17.51
C THR A 13 -11.39 2.01 -18.92
N ARG A 14 -10.34 2.83 -19.15
CA ARG A 14 -10.19 3.61 -20.39
C ARG A 14 -9.05 3.06 -21.28
N SER A 15 -9.42 2.08 -22.10
CA SER A 15 -8.97 1.87 -23.49
C SER A 15 -7.53 1.42 -23.83
N ASP A 16 -6.62 1.20 -22.89
CA ASP A 16 -5.35 0.47 -23.16
C ASP A 16 -5.15 -0.58 -22.06
N GLY A 17 -4.59 -1.74 -22.41
CA GLY A 17 -4.58 -2.96 -21.58
C GLY A 17 -4.27 -2.73 -20.10
N THR A 18 -4.93 -3.49 -19.22
CA THR A 18 -4.89 -3.35 -17.74
C THR A 18 -3.47 -3.13 -17.22
N ARG A 19 -3.10 -1.86 -16.96
CA ARG A 19 -1.87 -1.52 -16.27
C ARG A 19 -2.02 -1.92 -14.80
N ARG A 20 -1.05 -2.67 -14.27
CA ARG A 20 -1.03 -3.05 -12.86
C ARG A 20 -0.92 -1.80 -11.99
N LYS A 21 -1.75 -1.72 -10.96
CA LYS A 21 -1.76 -0.62 -10.00
C LYS A 21 -1.12 -1.06 -8.70
N GLN A 22 -0.13 -0.28 -8.28
CA GLN A 22 0.58 -0.53 -7.04
C GLN A 22 0.41 0.65 -6.09
N ILE A 23 0.17 0.36 -4.82
CA ILE A 23 0.17 1.37 -3.77
C ILE A 23 1.32 1.05 -2.83
N LEU A 24 2.14 2.06 -2.54
CA LEU A 24 3.15 1.99 -1.48
C LEU A 24 2.76 2.99 -0.39
N SER A 25 2.41 2.48 0.79
CA SER A 25 2.25 3.27 2.01
C SER A 25 3.55 3.26 2.81
N ILE A 26 4.12 4.44 3.01
CA ILE A 26 5.37 4.67 3.73
C ILE A 26 5.03 5.32 5.07
N GLY A 27 5.54 4.74 6.17
CA GLY A 27 5.14 5.15 7.51
C GLY A 27 3.66 4.86 7.75
N ALA A 28 3.20 3.67 7.34
CA ALA A 28 1.79 3.30 7.34
C ALA A 28 1.14 3.23 8.74
N GLY A 29 1.92 3.30 9.83
CA GLY A 29 1.40 3.28 11.19
C GLY A 29 0.53 2.06 11.47
N PHE A 30 -0.69 2.26 11.96
CA PHE A 30 -1.74 1.24 12.09
C PHE A 30 -2.85 1.37 11.05
N ASP A 31 -2.54 1.97 9.90
CA ASP A 31 -3.49 2.13 8.79
C ASP A 31 -4.14 0.79 8.39
N THR A 32 -5.43 0.87 8.07
CA THR A 32 -6.30 -0.24 7.67
C THR A 32 -6.76 -0.12 6.21
N LEU A 33 -6.19 0.83 5.45
CA LEU A 33 -6.61 1.17 4.10
C LEU A 33 -6.70 -0.03 3.16
N PHE A 34 -5.70 -0.93 3.18
CA PHE A 34 -5.75 -2.13 2.35
C PHE A 34 -7.00 -2.98 2.62
N PHE A 35 -7.32 -3.23 3.89
CA PHE A 35 -8.47 -4.04 4.29
C PHE A 35 -9.79 -3.37 3.87
N ASN A 36 -9.89 -2.06 4.06
CA ASN A 36 -11.05 -1.27 3.62
C ASN A 36 -11.23 -1.33 2.10
N LEU A 37 -10.15 -1.16 1.32
CA LEU A 37 -10.21 -1.26 -0.15
C LEU A 37 -10.58 -2.67 -0.63
N HIS A 38 -10.11 -3.71 0.08
CA HIS A 38 -10.46 -5.09 -0.21
C HIS A 38 -11.96 -5.35 0.00
N GLU A 39 -12.54 -4.87 1.11
CA GLU A 39 -13.98 -4.98 1.38
C GLU A 39 -14.83 -4.19 0.36
N GLU A 40 -14.34 -3.03 -0.09
CA GLU A 40 -15.00 -2.21 -1.11
C GLU A 40 -14.87 -2.79 -2.54
N GLY A 41 -14.10 -3.87 -2.74
CA GLY A 41 -13.85 -4.46 -4.06
C GLY A 41 -12.93 -3.64 -4.96
N MET A 42 -12.27 -2.62 -4.41
CA MET A 42 -11.41 -1.67 -5.11
C MET A 42 -9.94 -1.92 -4.77
N LYS A 43 -9.52 -3.18 -4.69
CA LYS A 43 -8.13 -3.53 -4.31
C LYS A 43 -7.15 -3.25 -5.47
N PRO A 44 -5.96 -2.69 -5.18
CA PRO A 44 -4.89 -2.63 -6.17
C PRO A 44 -4.36 -4.03 -6.51
N ASP A 45 -3.56 -4.15 -7.57
CA ASP A 45 -2.84 -5.38 -7.88
C ASP A 45 -1.80 -5.72 -6.80
N LEU A 46 -1.18 -4.69 -6.21
CA LEU A 46 -0.23 -4.81 -5.10
C LEU A 46 -0.35 -3.62 -4.14
N PHE A 47 -0.44 -3.92 -2.84
CA PHE A 47 -0.36 -2.94 -1.76
C PHE A 47 0.85 -3.27 -0.89
N VAL A 48 1.75 -2.31 -0.70
CA VAL A 48 2.97 -2.47 0.10
C VAL A 48 2.94 -1.47 1.23
N GLU A 49 3.19 -1.94 2.45
CA GLU A 49 3.38 -1.11 3.64
C GLU A 49 4.82 -1.23 4.11
N ILE A 50 5.45 -0.08 4.35
CA ILE A 50 6.78 0.01 4.93
C ILE A 50 6.71 0.87 6.20
N ASP A 51 7.18 0.32 7.31
CA ASP A 51 7.29 1.03 8.59
C ASP A 51 8.47 0.50 9.41
N PHE A 52 8.75 1.10 10.56
CA PHE A 52 9.72 0.59 11.51
C PHE A 52 9.32 -0.80 12.02
N GLN A 53 10.32 -1.62 12.31
CA GLN A 53 10.13 -3.03 12.70
C GLN A 53 9.23 -3.17 13.94
N GLU A 54 9.27 -2.21 14.86
CA GLU A 54 8.44 -2.18 16.06
C GLU A 54 6.95 -2.04 15.74
N VAL A 55 6.61 -1.32 14.67
CA VAL A 55 5.24 -1.13 14.18
C VAL A 55 4.81 -2.35 13.37
N THR A 56 5.63 -2.78 12.40
CA THR A 56 5.29 -3.92 11.55
C THR A 56 5.14 -5.21 12.35
N SER A 57 5.98 -5.45 13.36
CA SER A 57 5.86 -6.62 14.23
C SER A 57 4.55 -6.66 15.01
N LYS A 58 4.07 -5.51 15.50
CA LYS A 58 2.76 -5.40 16.15
C LYS A 58 1.63 -5.67 15.16
N LYS A 59 1.71 -5.10 13.96
CA LYS A 59 0.77 -5.38 12.86
C LYS A 59 0.72 -6.87 12.53
N VAL A 60 1.87 -7.54 12.40
CA VAL A 60 1.90 -8.99 12.14
C VAL A 60 1.18 -9.76 13.24
N ALA A 61 1.43 -9.43 14.51
CA ALA A 61 0.77 -10.08 15.62
C ALA A 61 -0.75 -9.89 15.59
N ILE A 62 -1.22 -8.66 15.31
CA ILE A 62 -2.65 -8.35 15.21
C ILE A 62 -3.27 -9.11 14.04
N ILE A 63 -2.71 -9.00 12.84
CA ILE A 63 -3.27 -9.61 11.62
C ILE A 63 -3.31 -11.14 11.76
N SER A 64 -2.25 -11.75 12.27
CA SER A 64 -2.18 -13.21 12.47
C SER A 64 -3.17 -13.71 13.53
N SER A 65 -3.62 -12.85 14.45
CA SER A 65 -4.57 -13.22 15.50
C SER A 65 -6.03 -13.05 15.08
N HIS A 66 -6.30 -12.42 13.93
CA HIS A 66 -7.65 -12.12 13.46
C HIS A 66 -7.94 -12.84 12.13
N GLU A 67 -8.78 -13.87 12.19
CA GLU A 67 -9.14 -14.70 11.03
C GLU A 67 -9.73 -13.87 9.87
N GLN A 68 -10.54 -12.84 10.18
CA GLN A 68 -11.11 -11.93 9.19
C GLN A 68 -10.01 -11.23 8.37
N LEU A 69 -9.00 -10.67 9.04
CA LEU A 69 -7.90 -9.99 8.36
C LEU A 69 -7.05 -10.98 7.55
N MET A 70 -6.77 -12.16 8.10
CA MET A 70 -6.04 -13.20 7.38
C MET A 70 -6.76 -13.64 6.11
N SER A 71 -8.09 -13.73 6.14
CA SER A 71 -8.89 -14.17 4.98
C SER A 71 -8.77 -13.23 3.78
N THR A 72 -8.50 -11.94 4.01
CA THR A 72 -8.29 -10.94 2.94
C THR A 72 -6.95 -11.10 2.23
N LEU A 73 -5.97 -11.73 2.89
CA LEU A 73 -4.60 -11.90 2.40
C LEU A 73 -4.44 -13.14 1.50
N GLY A 74 -5.53 -13.81 1.15
CA GLY A 74 -5.54 -15.00 0.30
C GLY A 74 -5.67 -16.30 1.08
N PRO A 75 -5.71 -17.45 0.39
CA PRO A 75 -6.01 -18.74 1.00
C PRO A 75 -4.97 -19.13 2.06
N HIS A 76 -5.45 -19.42 3.27
CA HIS A 76 -4.67 -19.96 4.37
C HIS A 76 -4.19 -21.39 4.02
N PRO A 77 -2.99 -21.84 4.45
CA PRO A 77 -2.36 -23.12 4.05
C PRO A 77 -3.18 -24.40 4.30
N ILE A 78 -4.37 -24.30 4.88
CA ILE A 78 -5.20 -25.44 5.27
C ILE A 78 -6.18 -25.87 4.17
N ILE A 79 -6.57 -25.00 3.21
CA ILE A 79 -7.79 -25.28 2.40
C ILE A 79 -7.63 -25.27 0.86
N SER A 80 -6.62 -24.67 0.24
CA SER A 80 -6.56 -24.72 -1.24
C SER A 80 -5.18 -24.47 -1.85
N LYS A 81 -4.94 -25.11 -3.01
CA LYS A 81 -3.80 -24.83 -3.90
C LYS A 81 -3.94 -23.42 -4.45
N GLY A 82 -3.43 -22.45 -3.71
CA GLY A 82 -3.27 -21.05 -4.10
C GLY A 82 -2.03 -20.47 -3.41
N THR A 83 -1.56 -19.31 -3.85
CA THR A 83 -0.40 -18.64 -3.26
C THR A 83 -0.71 -18.30 -1.80
N THR A 84 -0.13 -19.07 -0.88
CA THR A 84 -0.32 -18.91 0.56
C THR A 84 0.36 -17.62 1.05
N ALA A 85 -0.36 -16.80 1.80
CA ALA A 85 0.25 -15.69 2.54
C ALA A 85 1.29 -16.22 3.54
N VAL A 86 2.50 -15.67 3.49
CA VAL A 86 3.62 -16.03 4.36
C VAL A 86 3.72 -14.99 5.48
N PHE A 87 3.66 -15.45 6.71
CA PHE A 87 3.81 -14.61 7.91
C PHE A 87 5.17 -14.92 8.56
N LEU A 88 5.96 -13.88 8.80
CA LEU A 88 7.25 -14.00 9.48
C LEU A 88 7.26 -13.07 10.70
N PRO A 89 6.61 -13.45 11.83
CA PRO A 89 6.49 -12.61 13.02
C PRO A 89 7.85 -12.15 13.58
N ASN A 90 8.87 -13.02 13.54
CA ASN A 90 10.22 -12.71 14.00
C ASN A 90 10.91 -11.60 13.18
N LYS A 91 10.42 -11.34 11.97
CA LYS A 91 10.93 -10.28 11.09
C LYS A 91 9.96 -9.11 10.98
N GLY A 92 8.75 -9.22 11.52
CA GLY A 92 7.69 -8.23 11.30
C GLY A 92 7.27 -8.15 9.83
N GLU A 93 7.26 -9.27 9.11
CA GLU A 93 6.93 -9.32 7.67
C GLU A 93 5.66 -10.12 7.41
N ILE A 94 4.87 -9.66 6.43
CA ILE A 94 3.78 -10.41 5.80
C ILE A 94 3.97 -10.33 4.30
N MET A 95 3.89 -11.46 3.61
CA MET A 95 3.98 -11.52 2.14
C MET A 95 2.80 -12.30 1.58
N SER A 96 1.92 -11.62 0.88
CA SER A 96 0.82 -12.16 0.10
C SER A 96 0.97 -11.75 -1.37
N GLU A 97 0.11 -12.29 -2.23
CA GLU A 97 0.00 -11.91 -3.64
C GLU A 97 -0.34 -10.43 -3.81
N HIS A 98 -1.27 -9.90 -3.01
CA HIS A 98 -1.77 -8.52 -3.15
C HIS A 98 -1.37 -7.58 -2.03
N TYR A 99 -0.77 -8.09 -0.95
CA TYR A 99 -0.40 -7.30 0.22
C TYR A 99 0.97 -7.70 0.75
N LYS A 100 1.82 -6.72 1.01
CA LYS A 100 3.14 -6.94 1.60
C LYS A 100 3.37 -5.92 2.72
N LEU A 101 3.72 -6.42 3.89
CA LEU A 101 4.14 -5.61 5.03
C LEU A 101 5.60 -5.90 5.28
N LEU A 102 6.45 -4.88 5.21
CA LEU A 102 7.90 -5.02 5.33
C LEU A 102 8.47 -3.98 6.29
N PRO A 103 9.41 -4.36 7.18
CA PRO A 103 10.14 -3.38 7.97
C PRO A 103 11.08 -2.57 7.05
N GLY A 104 11.19 -1.27 7.28
CA GLY A 104 12.12 -0.41 6.55
C GLY A 104 12.37 0.91 7.26
N ASP A 105 13.63 1.32 7.35
CA ASP A 105 14.02 2.65 7.82
C ASP A 105 14.24 3.58 6.63
N LEU A 106 13.35 4.56 6.48
CA LEU A 106 13.36 5.52 5.38
C LEU A 106 14.58 6.46 5.41
N ARG A 107 15.26 6.54 6.55
CA ARG A 107 16.50 7.32 6.70
C ARG A 107 17.69 6.55 6.11
N ASN A 108 17.56 5.24 5.92
CA ASN A 108 18.58 4.38 5.35
C ASN A 108 18.24 4.00 3.89
N LEU A 109 18.55 4.89 2.96
CA LEU A 109 18.23 4.72 1.54
C LEU A 109 18.82 3.44 0.92
N SER A 110 20.03 3.02 1.35
CA SER A 110 20.65 1.80 0.83
C SER A 110 19.92 0.53 1.26
N GLY A 111 19.42 0.50 2.50
CA GLY A 111 18.58 -0.60 2.97
C GLY A 111 17.20 -0.61 2.31
N LEU A 112 16.66 0.56 1.96
CA LEU A 112 15.35 0.70 1.36
C LEU A 112 15.28 0.10 -0.06
N ASP A 113 16.37 0.15 -0.82
CA ASP A 113 16.46 -0.49 -2.14
C ASP A 113 16.23 -2.01 -2.05
N ASP A 114 16.73 -2.65 -1.00
CA ASP A 114 16.55 -4.08 -0.79
C ASP A 114 15.12 -4.40 -0.35
N VAL A 115 14.50 -3.54 0.45
CA VAL A 115 13.07 -3.62 0.80
C VAL A 115 12.20 -3.48 -0.45
N PHE A 116 12.49 -2.53 -1.35
CA PHE A 116 11.75 -2.35 -2.60
C PHE A 116 11.89 -3.54 -3.55
N LYS A 117 13.08 -4.15 -3.62
CA LYS A 117 13.28 -5.40 -4.38
C LYS A 117 12.49 -6.56 -3.77
N GLN A 118 12.50 -6.70 -2.44
CA GLN A 118 11.72 -7.71 -1.72
C GLN A 118 10.21 -7.51 -1.91
N ALA A 119 9.76 -6.25 -1.93
CA ALA A 119 8.39 -5.87 -2.21
C ALA A 119 7.95 -6.18 -3.65
N GLN A 120 8.90 -6.46 -4.57
CA GLN A 120 8.64 -6.69 -6.00
C GLN A 120 7.86 -5.53 -6.63
N LEU A 121 8.12 -4.30 -6.19
CA LEU A 121 7.51 -3.12 -6.79
C LEU A 121 8.06 -2.95 -8.21
N ASP A 122 7.19 -2.95 -9.21
CA ASP A 122 7.59 -2.68 -10.59
C ASP A 122 7.67 -1.16 -10.84
N PRO A 123 8.86 -0.57 -11.08
CA PRO A 123 9.01 0.86 -11.33
C PRO A 123 8.36 1.33 -12.63
N ARG A 124 8.00 0.42 -13.54
CA ARG A 124 7.41 0.72 -14.86
C ARG A 124 5.88 0.81 -14.82
N THR A 125 5.28 0.45 -13.69
CA THR A 125 3.83 0.45 -13.52
C THR A 125 3.39 1.65 -12.68
N GLU A 126 2.09 1.95 -12.73
CA GLU A 126 1.52 3.07 -12.01
C GLU A 126 1.61 2.82 -10.50
N ARG A 127 2.30 3.72 -9.81
CA ARG A 127 2.55 3.65 -8.37
C ARG A 127 2.04 4.91 -7.70
N LEU A 128 1.19 4.72 -6.69
CA LEU A 128 0.82 5.78 -5.76
C LEU A 128 1.64 5.61 -4.48
N GLU A 129 2.43 6.62 -4.14
CA GLU A 129 3.17 6.69 -2.88
C GLU A 129 2.36 7.51 -1.88
N ILE A 130 2.04 6.91 -0.74
CA ILE A 130 1.29 7.54 0.34
C ILE A 130 2.22 7.65 1.53
N PHE A 131 2.26 8.84 2.14
CA PHE A 131 2.87 9.05 3.45
C PHE A 131 1.71 9.27 4.43
N ASP A 132 1.54 8.37 5.40
CA ASP A 132 0.37 8.40 6.31
C ASP A 132 0.76 8.35 7.78
N GLU A 133 1.27 9.47 8.32
CA GLU A 133 1.40 9.67 9.77
C GLU A 133 0.17 10.38 10.35
N PHE A 134 -1.01 9.78 10.23
CA PHE A 134 -2.25 10.39 10.72
C PHE A 134 -2.84 9.70 11.95
N GLU A 135 -2.03 9.58 13.00
CA GLU A 135 -2.53 9.44 14.37
C GLU A 135 -2.38 10.76 15.14
N GLU A 136 -3.16 11.80 14.78
CA GLU A 136 -3.47 12.95 15.67
C GLU A 136 -4.63 13.83 15.13
N TRP A 137 -5.68 13.18 14.60
CA TRP A 137 -6.82 13.80 13.89
C TRP A 137 -7.67 14.85 14.65
N HIS A 138 -7.36 15.19 15.90
CA HIS A 138 -8.10 16.22 16.65
C HIS A 138 -7.27 17.43 17.11
N ILE A 139 -5.95 17.46 16.90
CA ILE A 139 -5.09 18.53 17.49
C ILE A 139 -4.68 19.63 16.48
N MET A 140 -4.74 19.39 15.17
CA MET A 140 -4.08 20.30 14.20
C MET A 140 -4.94 20.73 13.00
N GLN A 141 -6.21 21.08 13.23
CA GLN A 141 -7.06 21.67 12.18
C GLN A 141 -6.65 23.09 11.70
N GLU A 142 -5.44 23.57 12.01
CA GLU A 142 -4.86 24.78 11.40
C GLU A 142 -3.43 24.60 10.85
N HIS A 143 -2.76 23.46 11.09
CA HIS A 143 -1.29 23.34 10.90
C HIS A 143 -0.84 22.17 10.01
N TYR A 144 -1.76 21.36 9.48
CA TYR A 144 -1.42 20.30 8.52
C TYR A 144 -1.72 20.72 7.08
N CYS A 145 -0.81 20.37 6.16
CA CYS A 145 -1.02 20.48 4.72
C CYS A 145 -0.88 19.08 4.08
N VAL A 146 -1.66 18.83 3.03
CA VAL A 146 -1.53 17.62 2.20
C VAL A 146 -0.80 18.03 0.92
N ALA A 147 0.40 17.49 0.71
CA ALA A 147 1.17 17.67 -0.51
C ALA A 147 1.13 16.37 -1.34
N TYR A 148 1.06 16.49 -2.66
CA TYR A 148 1.17 15.38 -3.58
C TYR A 148 2.01 15.80 -4.79
N GLY A 149 2.73 14.84 -5.38
CA GLY A 149 3.51 15.03 -6.60
C GLY A 149 3.15 13.96 -7.61
N ILE A 150 3.06 14.33 -8.89
CA ILE A 150 2.68 13.43 -9.97
C ILE A 150 3.75 13.49 -11.04
N ASN A 151 4.25 12.32 -11.46
CA ASN A 151 5.09 12.16 -12.64
C ASN A 151 4.24 11.60 -13.77
N ASP A 152 3.74 12.48 -14.65
CA ASP A 152 2.83 12.13 -15.75
C ASP A 152 3.44 12.48 -17.11
N PRO A 153 4.30 11.61 -17.67
CA PRO A 153 4.91 11.86 -18.98
C PRO A 153 3.90 11.80 -20.14
N THR A 154 2.67 11.32 -19.90
CA THR A 154 1.66 11.05 -20.94
C THR A 154 0.42 11.94 -20.88
N GLY A 155 0.32 12.84 -19.89
CA GLY A 155 -0.85 13.70 -19.68
C GLY A 155 -2.12 12.93 -19.26
N MET A 156 -1.98 11.70 -18.77
CA MET A 156 -3.12 10.85 -18.39
C MET A 156 -3.93 11.46 -17.22
N TYR A 157 -3.26 12.23 -16.37
CA TYR A 157 -3.83 12.82 -15.17
C TYR A 157 -4.38 14.25 -15.38
N GLU A 158 -4.28 14.82 -16.59
CA GLU A 158 -4.85 16.14 -16.90
C GLU A 158 -6.37 16.19 -16.69
N ALA A 159 -7.06 15.08 -16.97
CA ALA A 159 -8.51 14.94 -16.76
C ALA A 159 -8.93 15.06 -15.28
N PHE A 160 -7.97 14.98 -14.35
CA PHE A 160 -8.18 15.06 -12.90
C PHE A 160 -7.84 16.45 -12.34
N GLY A 161 -7.63 17.44 -13.23
CA GLY A 161 -7.30 18.82 -12.86
C GLY A 161 -5.81 19.05 -12.61
N PHE A 162 -4.96 18.06 -12.87
CA PHE A 162 -3.51 18.18 -12.80
C PHE A 162 -2.97 18.69 -14.14
N VAL A 163 -3.15 19.99 -14.38
CA VAL A 163 -2.64 20.63 -15.59
C VAL A 163 -1.15 20.88 -15.41
N ALA A 164 -0.31 20.28 -16.26
CA ALA A 164 1.11 20.62 -16.32
C ALA A 164 1.23 22.10 -16.72
N LYS A 165 1.91 22.91 -15.90
CA LYS A 165 2.26 24.29 -16.23
C LYS A 165 3.57 24.33 -17.01
#